data_AF-A0A6N7IV66-F1
#
_entry.id   AF-A0A6N7IV66-F1
#
_cell.length_a   1.000
_cell.length_b   1.000
_cell.length_c   1.000
_cell.angle_alpha   90.00
_cell.angle_beta   90.00
_cell.angle_gamma   90.00
#
_symmetry.space_group_name_H-M   'P 1'
#
loop_
_entity.id
_entity.type
_entity.pdbx_description
1 polymer ?
#
loop_
_entity_poly.entity_id
_entity_poly.type
_entity_poly.pdbx_seq_one_letter_code
_entity_poly.pdbx_strand_id
1 'polypeptide(L)'
;MYKPTKGQQISLFDSRFVCENLFAKDSIYREIRQICDDFVQKIDFTPLYCPNNGRPAQPEILMKALVLQRLDNLSDRELEQACRFDIRYKYILGLELDDMGFDHSTFGNFRDRLLESQQHKEALFTLVQMITDAGLIKKNENQRTDSFH
;
A
#
# COMPACT_ATOMS: atom_id res chain seq x y z
N MET A 1 40.13 -1.34 -10.98
CA MET A 1 39.30 -1.88 -9.89
C MET A 1 37.84 -1.76 -10.34
N TYR A 2 37.24 -2.86 -10.79
CA TYR A 2 35.83 -2.88 -11.18
C TYR A 2 34.97 -2.64 -9.94
N LYS A 3 34.18 -1.55 -9.93
CA LYS A 3 33.15 -1.29 -8.93
C LYS A 3 31.84 -1.81 -9.52
N PRO A 4 31.28 -2.93 -9.04
CA PRO A 4 29.94 -3.31 -9.47
C PRO A 4 28.99 -2.17 -9.10
N THR A 5 28.19 -1.74 -10.08
CA THR A 5 27.01 -0.92 -9.85
C THR A 5 26.23 -1.61 -8.73
N LYS A 6 25.91 -0.90 -7.64
CA LYS A 6 25.10 -1.43 -6.53
C LYS A 6 23.79 -1.95 -7.12
N GLY A 7 23.73 -3.24 -7.47
CA GLY A 7 22.48 -3.97 -7.50
C GLY A 7 21.93 -3.83 -6.09
N GLN A 8 20.77 -3.19 -5.97
CA GLN A 8 20.04 -3.14 -4.71
C GLN A 8 20.05 -4.56 -4.14
N GLN A 9 20.67 -4.75 -2.97
CA GLN A 9 20.61 -6.04 -2.30
C GLN A 9 19.14 -6.26 -1.96
N ILE A 10 18.47 -7.08 -2.77
CA ILE A 10 17.07 -7.40 -2.60
C ILE A 10 17.01 -8.34 -1.40
N SER A 11 16.25 -7.96 -0.37
CA SER A 11 16.05 -8.81 0.81
C SER A 11 15.44 -10.13 0.40
N LEU A 12 15.80 -11.22 1.08
CA LEU A 12 15.16 -12.52 0.89
C LEU A 12 13.65 -12.44 1.19
N PHE A 13 13.26 -11.54 2.09
CA PHE A 13 11.88 -11.29 2.48
C PHE A 13 11.19 -10.23 1.62
N ASP A 14 11.80 -9.79 0.52
CA ASP A 14 11.15 -8.83 -0.38
C ASP A 14 9.89 -9.48 -0.99
N SER A 15 8.73 -8.92 -0.65
CA SER A 15 7.44 -9.40 -1.13
C SER A 15 7.34 -9.38 -2.65
N ARG A 16 8.07 -8.49 -3.34
CA ARG A 16 8.08 -8.44 -4.82
C ARG A 16 8.65 -9.71 -5.41
N PHE A 17 9.78 -10.20 -4.90
CA PHE A 17 10.43 -11.39 -5.42
C PHE A 17 9.53 -12.63 -5.31
N VAL A 18 8.85 -12.77 -4.17
CA VAL A 18 7.93 -13.89 -3.93
C VAL A 18 6.65 -13.74 -4.76
N CYS A 19 6.05 -12.55 -4.77
CA CYS A 19 4.77 -12.33 -5.42
C CYS A 19 4.86 -12.28 -6.95
N GLU A 20 6.03 -11.95 -7.52
CA GLU A 20 6.27 -12.04 -8.96
C GLU A 20 6.19 -13.47 -9.49
N ASN A 21 6.37 -14.47 -8.64
CA ASN A 21 6.16 -15.87 -9.01
C ASN A 21 4.78 -16.40 -8.59
N LEU A 22 4.18 -15.83 -7.53
CA LEU A 22 2.89 -16.27 -7.00
C LEU A 22 1.69 -15.72 -7.78
N PHE A 23 1.73 -14.45 -8.15
CA PHE A 23 0.62 -13.81 -8.85
C PHE A 23 0.75 -14.00 -10.36
N ALA A 24 -0.37 -14.32 -11.03
CA ALA A 24 -0.43 -14.30 -12.49
C ALA A 24 0.00 -12.93 -13.05
N LYS A 25 0.51 -12.90 -14.28
CA LYS A 25 1.02 -11.65 -14.90
C LYS A 25 -0.06 -10.58 -15.05
N ASP A 26 -1.31 -11.01 -15.21
CA ASP A 26 -2.54 -10.23 -15.33
C ASP A 26 -3.31 -10.12 -13.99
N SER A 27 -2.64 -10.39 -12.86
CA SER A 27 -3.27 -10.24 -11.55
C SER A 27 -3.59 -8.79 -11.23
N ILE A 28 -4.82 -8.54 -10.77
CA ILE A 28 -5.28 -7.23 -10.29
C ILE A 28 -4.34 -6.61 -9.25
N TYR A 29 -3.66 -7.41 -8.41
CA TYR A 29 -2.76 -6.91 -7.38
C TYR A 29 -1.47 -6.32 -7.96
N ARG A 30 -1.00 -6.82 -9.12
CA ARG A 30 0.13 -6.22 -9.85
C ARG A 30 -0.26 -4.87 -10.41
N GLU A 31 -1.46 -4.78 -10.97
CA GLU A 31 -1.95 -3.55 -11.57
C GLU A 31 -2.24 -2.48 -10.51
N ILE A 32 -2.92 -2.84 -9.41
CA ILE A 32 -3.13 -1.94 -8.26
C ILE A 32 -1.79 -1.43 -7.73
N ARG A 33 -0.81 -2.32 -7.53
CA ARG A 33 0.53 -1.93 -7.06
C ARG A 33 1.18 -0.92 -7.99
N GLN A 34 1.14 -1.16 -9.30
CA GLN A 34 1.74 -0.27 -10.29
C GLN A 34 1.06 1.10 -10.30
N ILE A 35 -0.28 1.15 -10.35
CA ILE A 35 -1.05 2.40 -10.30
C ILE A 35 -0.71 3.18 -9.02
N CYS A 36 -0.71 2.50 -7.87
CA CYS A 36 -0.38 3.09 -6.59
C CYS A 36 1.05 3.65 -6.55
N ASP A 37 2.05 2.85 -6.91
CA ASP A 37 3.46 3.25 -6.90
C ASP A 37 3.72 4.45 -7.84
N ASP A 38 3.15 4.43 -9.05
CA ASP A 38 3.29 5.50 -10.04
C ASP A 38 2.58 6.80 -9.60
N PHE A 39 1.51 6.69 -8.81
CA PHE A 39 0.75 7.84 -8.34
C PHE A 39 1.40 8.48 -7.12
N VAL A 40 1.76 7.70 -6.10
CA VAL A 40 2.29 8.24 -4.83
C VAL A 40 3.65 8.91 -5.01
N GLN A 41 4.47 8.48 -5.98
CA GLN A 41 5.75 9.13 -6.31
C GLN A 41 5.59 10.57 -6.81
N LYS A 42 4.39 10.96 -7.26
CA LYS A 42 4.09 12.30 -7.79
C LYS A 42 3.54 13.25 -6.73
N ILE A 43 3.28 12.76 -5.51
CA ILE A 43 2.70 13.54 -4.43
C ILE A 43 3.82 14.07 -3.52
N ASP A 44 3.78 15.37 -3.23
CA ASP A 44 4.62 15.95 -2.18
C ASP A 44 3.92 15.87 -0.83
N PHE A 45 4.37 14.96 0.03
CA PHE A 45 3.86 14.80 1.39
C PHE A 45 4.54 15.71 2.41
N THR A 46 5.57 16.46 2.03
CA THR A 46 6.31 17.38 2.93
C THR A 46 5.38 18.33 3.70
N PRO A 47 4.33 18.92 3.09
CA PRO A 47 3.42 19.82 3.79
C PRO A 47 2.63 19.19 4.94
N LEU A 48 2.50 17.85 4.99
CA LEU A 48 1.79 17.15 6.06
C LEU A 48 2.61 17.02 7.35
N TYR A 49 3.91 17.33 7.31
CA TYR A 49 4.81 17.09 8.42
C TYR A 49 5.62 18.33 8.77
N CYS A 50 5.93 18.47 10.06
CA CYS A 50 6.83 19.53 10.51
C CYS A 50 8.28 19.16 10.11
N PRO A 51 9.03 20.04 9.42
CA PRO A 51 10.42 19.78 9.01
C PRO A 51 11.36 19.48 10.19
N ASN A 52 11.01 19.96 11.38
CA ASN A 52 11.84 19.90 12.58
C ASN A 52 11.39 18.81 13.58
N ASN A 53 10.41 17.96 13.22
CA ASN A 53 9.87 16.98 14.18
C ASN A 53 9.77 15.56 13.59
N GLY A 54 10.79 14.74 13.87
CA GLY A 54 10.83 13.31 13.59
C GLY A 54 10.78 12.93 12.10
N ARG A 55 11.25 11.73 11.77
CA ARG A 55 11.06 11.18 10.42
C ARG A 55 9.60 10.72 10.29
N PRO A 56 8.86 11.15 9.25
CA PRO A 56 7.50 10.68 9.05
C PRO A 56 7.47 9.17 8.80
N ALA A 57 6.43 8.52 9.33
CA ALA A 57 6.09 7.16 8.94
C ALA A 57 5.73 7.18 7.45
N GLN A 58 6.51 6.47 6.64
CA GLN A 58 6.45 6.27 5.19
C GLN A 58 5.10 6.69 4.54
N PRO A 59 4.90 7.98 4.22
CA PRO A 59 3.59 8.51 3.86
C PRO A 59 3.04 7.92 2.56
N GLU A 60 3.92 7.53 1.64
CA GLU A 60 3.56 6.83 0.41
C GLU A 60 2.90 5.49 0.72
N ILE A 61 3.44 4.73 1.68
CA ILE A 61 2.86 3.45 2.12
C ILE A 61 1.51 3.68 2.79
N LEU A 62 1.42 4.68 3.66
CA LEU A 62 0.16 4.98 4.38
C LEU A 62 -0.93 5.47 3.41
N MET A 63 -0.58 6.21 2.37
CA MET A 63 -1.49 6.60 1.30
C MET A 63 -2.02 5.37 0.55
N LYS A 64 -1.14 4.44 0.16
CA LYS A 64 -1.54 3.16 -0.46
C LYS A 64 -2.45 2.34 0.47
N ALA A 65 -2.17 2.35 1.76
CA ALA A 65 -2.99 1.66 2.75
C ALA A 65 -4.40 2.26 2.90
N LEU A 66 -4.56 3.58 2.87
CA LEU A 66 -5.88 4.24 2.85
C LEU A 66 -6.70 3.83 1.63
N VAL A 67 -6.05 3.72 0.47
CA VAL A 67 -6.68 3.23 -0.75
C VAL A 67 -7.18 1.80 -0.54
N LEU A 68 -6.31 0.88 -0.14
CA LEU A 68 -6.71 -0.52 0.12
C LEU A 68 -7.83 -0.64 1.14
N GLN A 69 -7.74 0.11 2.24
CA GLN A 69 -8.80 0.19 3.25
C GLN A 69 -10.13 0.59 2.64
N ARG A 70 -10.14 1.59 1.74
CA ARG A 70 -11.35 2.09 1.10
C ARG A 70 -11.93 1.09 0.10
N LEU A 71 -11.06 0.43 -0.66
CA LEU A 71 -11.44 -0.56 -1.69
C LEU A 71 -12.10 -1.79 -1.05
N ASP A 72 -11.49 -2.32 0.02
CA ASP A 72 -11.96 -3.52 0.70
C ASP A 72 -12.91 -3.23 1.88
N ASN A 73 -13.22 -1.95 2.11
CA ASN A 73 -14.09 -1.46 3.18
C ASN A 73 -13.69 -1.99 4.58
N LEU A 74 -12.40 -1.90 4.90
CA LEU A 74 -11.83 -2.38 6.15
C LEU A 74 -11.84 -1.31 7.26
N SER A 75 -11.98 -1.74 8.51
CA SER A 75 -11.63 -0.93 9.68
C SER A 75 -10.11 -0.78 9.82
N ASP A 76 -9.65 0.17 10.64
CA ASP A 76 -8.20 0.37 10.89
C ASP A 76 -7.54 -0.89 11.47
N ARG A 77 -8.26 -1.65 12.31
CA ARG A 77 -7.77 -2.89 12.90
C ARG A 77 -7.68 -4.02 11.88
N GLU A 78 -8.67 -4.12 10.99
CA GLU A 78 -8.63 -5.10 9.90
C GLU A 78 -7.51 -4.77 8.91
N LEU A 79 -7.30 -3.49 8.62
CA LEU A 79 -6.16 -3.05 7.80
C LEU A 79 -4.82 -3.37 8.45
N GLU A 80 -4.66 -3.10 9.75
CA GLU A 80 -3.46 -3.47 10.52
C GLU A 80 -3.19 -4.98 10.42
N GLN A 81 -4.23 -5.81 10.60
CA GLN A 81 -4.11 -7.26 10.44
C GLN A 81 -3.77 -7.68 9.00
N ALA A 82 -4.41 -7.07 7.99
CA ALA A 82 -4.13 -7.35 6.59
C ALA A 82 -2.69 -6.98 6.22
N CYS A 83 -2.17 -5.84 6.69
CA CYS A 83 -0.77 -5.45 6.47
C CYS A 83 0.21 -6.45 7.08
N ARG A 84 -0.16 -7.07 8.21
CA ARG A 84 0.70 -8.04 8.91
C ARG A 84 0.64 -9.44 8.30
N PHE A 85 -0.53 -9.91 7.88
CA PHE A 85 -0.74 -11.32 7.54
C PHE A 85 -1.07 -11.57 6.07
N ASP A 86 -1.54 -10.57 5.32
CA ASP A 86 -1.94 -10.73 3.93
C ASP A 86 -0.79 -10.35 2.98
N ILE A 87 -0.29 -11.36 2.26
CA ILE A 87 0.80 -11.19 1.30
C ILE A 87 0.44 -10.23 0.15
N ARG A 88 -0.83 -10.13 -0.21
CA ARG A 88 -1.31 -9.21 -1.26
C ARG A 88 -1.16 -7.77 -0.81
N TYR A 89 -1.50 -7.49 0.44
CA TYR A 89 -1.32 -6.18 1.05
C TYR A 89 0.15 -5.84 1.17
N LYS A 90 0.98 -6.75 1.69
CA LYS A 90 2.44 -6.55 1.75
C LYS A 90 3.04 -6.23 0.39
N TYR A 91 2.63 -6.95 -0.66
CA TYR A 91 3.09 -6.73 -2.01
C TYR A 91 2.72 -5.33 -2.55
N ILE A 92 1.46 -4.92 -2.42
CA ILE A 92 0.99 -3.61 -2.90
C ILE A 92 1.65 -2.47 -2.12
N LEU A 93 1.78 -2.63 -0.81
CA LEU A 93 2.41 -1.66 0.07
C LEU A 93 3.93 -1.61 -0.11
N GLY A 94 4.54 -2.69 -0.60
CA GLY A 94 6.00 -2.82 -0.72
C GLY A 94 6.68 -3.16 0.61
N LEU A 95 5.94 -3.82 1.51
CA LEU A 95 6.46 -4.31 2.79
C LEU A 95 7.19 -5.63 2.61
N GLU A 96 8.17 -5.90 3.47
CA GLU A 96 8.79 -7.22 3.54
C GLU A 96 7.82 -8.25 4.14
N LEU A 97 8.07 -9.53 3.89
CA LEU A 97 7.20 -10.62 4.37
C LEU A 97 7.18 -10.73 5.89
N ASP A 98 8.29 -10.45 6.56
CA ASP A 98 8.44 -10.43 8.02
C ASP A 98 8.16 -9.05 8.66
N ASP A 99 7.89 -8.03 7.85
CA ASP A 99 7.52 -6.69 8.33
C ASP A 99 6.19 -6.73 9.11
N MET A 100 6.13 -6.06 10.26
CA MET A 100 4.92 -5.98 11.08
C MET A 100 3.91 -4.95 10.56
N GLY A 101 4.30 -4.13 9.58
CA GLY A 101 3.50 -3.03 9.08
C GLY A 101 3.50 -1.83 10.03
N PHE A 102 2.47 -0.99 9.91
CA PHE A 102 2.24 0.14 10.79
C PHE A 102 1.10 -0.19 11.78
N ASP A 103 1.18 0.39 12.98
CA ASP A 103 0.08 0.30 13.94
C ASP A 103 -1.09 1.24 13.57
N HIS A 104 -2.29 0.92 14.07
CA HIS A 104 -3.48 1.75 13.87
C HIS A 104 -3.31 3.21 14.33
N SER A 105 -2.44 3.48 15.32
CA SER A 105 -2.21 4.83 15.84
C SER A 105 -1.46 5.69 14.82
N THR A 106 -0.41 5.15 14.22
CA THR A 106 0.37 5.77 13.14
C THR A 106 -0.51 6.03 11.93
N PHE A 107 -1.34 5.05 11.57
CA PHE A 107 -2.30 5.16 10.49
C PHE A 107 -3.36 6.24 10.74
N GLY A 108 -3.97 6.24 11.93
CA GLY A 108 -4.96 7.24 12.33
C GLY A 108 -4.39 8.66 12.28
N ASN A 109 -3.21 8.87 12.87
CA ASN A 109 -2.52 10.16 12.84
C ASN A 109 -2.21 10.64 11.41
N PHE A 110 -1.85 9.73 10.50
CA PHE A 110 -1.66 10.09 9.10
C PHE A 110 -2.97 10.47 8.42
N ARG A 111 -4.02 9.68 8.64
CA ARG A 111 -5.36 9.97 8.10
C ARG A 111 -5.84 11.34 8.56
N ASP A 112 -5.70 11.67 9.83
CA ASP A 112 -6.13 12.97 10.37
C ASP A 112 -5.40 14.13 9.70
N ARG A 113 -4.06 14.05 9.57
CA ARG A 113 -3.25 15.04 8.84
C ARG A 113 -3.64 15.16 7.37
N LEU A 114 -3.87 14.04 6.70
CA LEU A 114 -4.31 14.01 5.31
C LEU A 114 -5.68 14.70 5.15
N LEU A 115 -6.58 14.48 6.11
CA LEU A 115 -7.91 15.09 6.15
C LEU A 115 -7.89 16.58 6.53
N GLU A 116 -6.77 17.16 6.92
CA GLU A 116 -6.62 18.61 7.05
C GLU A 116 -6.24 19.27 5.71
N SER A 117 -5.67 18.50 4.78
CA SER A 117 -5.22 19.02 3.48
C SER A 117 -6.17 18.67 2.34
N GLN A 118 -6.82 19.67 1.75
CA GLN A 118 -7.73 19.48 0.62
C GLN A 118 -7.05 18.81 -0.58
N GLN A 119 -5.82 19.20 -0.90
CA GLN A 119 -5.03 18.63 -1.99
C GLN A 119 -4.80 17.12 -1.81
N HIS A 120 -4.47 16.67 -0.59
CA HIS A 120 -4.18 15.26 -0.35
C HIS A 120 -5.45 14.40 -0.29
N LYS A 121 -6.58 14.96 0.18
CA LYS A 121 -7.89 14.32 0.03
C LYS A 121 -8.24 14.09 -1.42
N GLU A 122 -8.10 15.11 -2.25
CA GLU A 122 -8.37 15.02 -3.70
C GLU A 122 -7.47 13.97 -4.35
N ALA A 123 -6.18 13.94 -3.99
CA ALA A 123 -5.26 12.90 -4.43
C ALA A 123 -5.72 11.48 -4.03
N LEU A 124 -6.24 11.29 -2.81
CA LEU A 124 -6.78 10.01 -2.36
C LEU A 124 -8.00 9.61 -3.19
N PHE A 125 -8.95 10.53 -3.38
CA PHE A 125 -10.13 10.28 -4.20
C PHE A 125 -9.77 9.95 -5.65
N THR A 126 -8.82 10.70 -6.24
CA THR A 126 -8.33 10.42 -7.61
C THR A 126 -7.72 9.02 -7.69
N LEU A 127 -6.88 8.63 -6.74
CA LEU A 127 -6.25 7.32 -6.77
C LEU A 127 -7.26 6.18 -6.62
N VAL A 128 -8.24 6.32 -5.70
CA VAL A 128 -9.35 5.36 -5.56
C VAL A 128 -10.16 5.28 -6.86
N GLN A 129 -10.45 6.41 -7.50
CA GLN A 129 -11.20 6.45 -8.75
C GLN A 129 -10.43 5.78 -9.88
N MET A 130 -9.12 6.02 -10.03
CA MET A 130 -8.28 5.35 -11.04
C MET A 130 -8.34 3.84 -10.94
N ILE A 131 -8.27 3.30 -9.71
CA ILE A 131 -8.32 1.84 -9.47
C ILE A 131 -9.73 1.29 -9.72
N THR A 132 -10.76 2.06 -9.35
CA THR A 132 -12.16 1.70 -9.59
C THR A 132 -12.47 1.66 -11.09
N ASP A 133 -12.03 2.66 -11.85
CA ASP A 133 -12.25 2.78 -13.30
C ASP A 133 -11.50 1.71 -14.10
N ALA A 134 -10.35 1.26 -13.60
CA ALA A 134 -9.62 0.12 -14.16
C ALA A 134 -10.38 -1.22 -13.99
N GLY A 135 -11.52 -1.24 -13.29
CA GLY A 135 -12.33 -2.45 -13.09
C GLY A 135 -11.67 -3.49 -12.18
N LEU A 136 -10.64 -3.08 -11.44
CA LEU A 136 -9.83 -3.96 -10.58
C LEU A 136 -10.54 -4.34 -9.28
N ILE A 137 -11.69 -3.71 -9.03
CA ILE A 137 -12.59 -4.03 -7.94
C ILE A 137 -13.77 -4.79 -8.54
N LYS A 138 -13.72 -6.12 -8.51
CA LYS A 138 -14.97 -6.88 -8.62
C LYS A 138 -15.77 -6.63 -7.35
N LYS A 139 -16.97 -6.06 -7.48
CA LYS A 139 -18.00 -6.03 -6.43
C LYS A 139 -18.06 -7.40 -5.75
N ASN A 140 -17.55 -7.52 -4.52
CA ASN A 140 -17.86 -8.58 -3.57
C ASN A 140 -18.26 -9.94 -4.18
N GLU A 141 -17.42 -10.51 -5.03
CA GLU A 141 -17.37 -11.97 -5.05
C GLU A 141 -16.63 -12.30 -3.77
N ASN A 142 -17.42 -12.55 -2.72
CA ASN A 142 -16.97 -13.16 -1.49
C ASN A 142 -15.76 -14.01 -1.82
N GLN A 143 -14.60 -13.64 -1.30
CA GLN A 143 -13.59 -14.64 -0.98
C GLN A 143 -14.22 -15.51 0.10
N ARG A 144 -15.14 -16.37 -0.35
CA ARG A 144 -15.44 -17.65 0.26
C ARG A 144 -14.09 -18.31 0.28
N THR A 145 -13.41 -18.11 1.41
CA THR A 145 -12.55 -19.13 1.99
C THR A 145 -13.37 -20.40 1.92
N ASP A 146 -13.11 -21.15 0.86
CA ASP A 146 -13.66 -22.47 0.66
C ASP A 146 -13.05 -23.34 1.76
N SER A 147 -13.72 -23.34 2.91
CA SER A 147 -13.44 -24.28 3.98
C SER A 147 -14.10 -25.60 3.59
N PHE A 148 -13.49 -26.28 2.62
CA PHE A 148 -13.65 -27.72 2.44
C PHE A 148 -12.29 -28.37 2.73
N HIS A 149 -12.05 -28.73 3.99
CA HIS A 149 -11.91 -30.13 4.42
C HIS A 149 -11.84 -30.23 5.95
#